data_AF-A0A0P0NL28-F1
#
_entry.id   AF-A0A0P0NL28-F1
#
_cell.length_a   1.000
_cell.length_b   1.000
_cell.length_c   1.000
_cell.angle_alpha   90.00
_cell.angle_beta   90.00
_cell.angle_gamma   90.00
#
_symmetry.space_group_name_H-M   'P 1'
#
loop_
_entity.id
_entity.type
_entity.pdbx_description
1 polymer ?
#
loop_
_entity_poly.entity_id
_entity_poly.type
_entity_poly.pdbx_seq_one_letter_code
_entity_poly.pdbx_strand_id
1 'polypeptide(L)'
;MGRVTGGAFGTFIGKVGGVVGYVRLGNPWVRNAPKKSEKPRTAKQLVVSHRFKMARKLISHTREFVDVGYKSAALGTGKTAQNVASSCILQEAMAGVYPDFKLDYSKVLLSKGNLPMAIQPTVEYVQPNLIFEWSVDPALEYRFNRDQVMMLAYHPLRGKSFHVLSGNRRITGTDEMSLSNMPEWKKINPEDDFVETYIAFISDDRMAVSDSMYLGRIYLK
;
A
#
# COMPACT_ATOMS: atom_id res chain seq x y z
N MET A 1 -0.67 28.75 6.12
CA MET A 1 0.58 27.97 6.22
C MET A 1 1.61 28.69 5.39
N GLY A 2 2.83 28.85 5.89
CA GLY A 2 3.93 29.50 5.16
C GLY A 2 5.08 28.53 4.96
N ARG A 3 5.80 28.67 3.84
CA ARG A 3 7.09 28.00 3.62
C ARG A 3 8.19 28.88 4.22
N VAL A 4 9.11 28.29 4.97
CA VAL A 4 10.27 29.02 5.50
C VAL A 4 11.35 29.01 4.43
N THR A 5 11.72 30.18 3.91
CA THR A 5 12.81 30.32 2.91
C THR A 5 14.09 30.89 3.53
N GLY A 6 14.06 31.32 4.79
CA GLY A 6 15.19 31.87 5.54
C GLY A 6 14.73 32.64 6.79
N GLY A 7 15.67 32.92 7.72
CA GLY A 7 15.43 33.70 8.93
C GLY A 7 16.57 33.55 9.96
N ALA A 8 16.67 34.46 10.93
CA ALA A 8 17.76 34.53 11.91
C ALA A 8 17.98 33.24 12.73
N PHE A 9 16.93 32.43 12.91
CA PHE A 9 16.96 31.18 13.66
C PHE A 9 16.85 29.92 12.77
N GLY A 10 16.88 30.08 11.44
CA GLY A 10 16.71 28.96 10.52
C GLY A 10 15.38 28.21 10.66
N THR A 11 15.37 26.92 10.30
CA THR A 11 14.20 26.04 10.47
C THR A 11 14.16 25.48 11.88
N PHE A 12 13.02 25.62 12.56
CA PHE A 12 12.75 24.91 13.82
C PHE A 12 11.68 23.83 13.61
N ILE A 13 11.78 22.74 14.38
CA ILE A 13 10.83 21.63 14.38
C ILE A 13 10.14 21.59 15.75
N GLY A 14 8.81 21.59 15.76
CA GLY A 14 8.02 21.57 16.98
C GLY A 14 7.20 22.84 17.18
N LYS A 15 6.64 22.99 18.40
CA LYS A 15 5.76 24.10 18.76
C LYS A 15 6.55 25.20 19.47
N VAL A 16 6.45 26.43 18.98
CA VAL A 16 6.97 27.63 19.62
C VAL A 16 5.83 28.64 19.71
N GLY A 17 5.36 28.90 20.93
CA GLY A 17 4.19 29.74 21.19
C GLY A 17 2.95 29.29 20.42
N GLY A 18 2.37 30.19 19.62
CA GLY A 18 1.19 29.95 18.79
C GLY A 18 1.46 29.27 17.45
N VAL A 19 2.70 28.87 17.18
CA VAL A 19 3.18 28.44 15.87
C VAL A 19 3.82 27.05 15.95
N VAL A 20 3.69 26.25 14.88
CA VAL A 20 4.30 24.92 14.75
C VAL A 20 5.11 24.87 13.46
N GLY A 21 6.41 24.60 13.60
CA GLY A 21 7.34 24.32 12.51
C GLY A 21 7.50 22.83 12.29
N TYR A 22 7.56 22.40 11.03
CA TYR A 22 7.79 20.99 10.66
C TYR A 22 8.39 20.88 9.26
N VAL A 23 9.10 19.79 8.99
CA VAL A 23 9.63 19.49 7.66
C VAL A 23 8.68 18.54 6.94
N ARG A 24 8.33 18.87 5.70
CA ARG A 24 7.52 18.01 4.82
C ARG A 24 8.21 17.90 3.47
N LEU A 25 8.55 16.67 3.09
CA LEU A 25 9.25 16.36 1.84
C LEU A 25 10.51 17.25 1.67
N GLY A 26 11.36 17.28 2.70
CA GLY A 26 12.58 18.10 2.74
C GLY A 26 12.38 19.62 2.88
N ASN A 27 11.15 20.12 2.75
CA ASN A 27 10.87 21.55 2.81
C ASN A 27 10.36 21.95 4.21
N PRO A 28 10.86 23.04 4.80
CA PRO A 28 10.40 23.55 6.07
C PRO A 28 9.10 24.36 5.92
N TRP A 29 8.11 24.03 6.74
CA TRP A 29 6.79 24.65 6.77
C TRP A 29 6.44 25.12 8.16
N VAL A 30 5.65 26.18 8.22
CA VAL A 30 5.15 26.77 9.45
C VAL A 30 3.63 26.98 9.35
N ARG A 31 2.93 26.68 10.44
CA ARG A 31 1.49 26.93 10.58
C ARG A 31 1.13 27.35 11.99
N ASN A 32 -0.04 27.98 12.16
CA ASN A 32 -0.61 28.19 13.48
C ASN A 32 -0.86 26.86 14.18
N ALA A 33 -0.61 26.83 15.49
CA ALA A 33 -0.95 25.70 16.32
C ALA A 33 -2.47 25.44 16.24
N PRO A 34 -2.89 24.18 16.05
CA PRO A 34 -4.30 23.85 16.01
C PRO A 34 -4.96 24.19 17.35
N LYS A 35 -6.11 24.85 17.30
CA LYS A 35 -6.97 25.07 18.47
C LYS A 35 -7.86 23.84 18.66
N LYS A 36 -8.02 23.38 19.91
CA LYS A 36 -8.99 22.32 20.22
C LYS A 36 -10.38 22.84 19.87
N SER A 37 -11.14 22.07 19.10
CA SER A 37 -12.54 22.40 18.83
C SER A 37 -13.43 21.70 19.85
N GLU A 38 -14.39 22.43 20.40
CA GLU A 38 -15.42 21.88 21.30
C GLU A 38 -16.68 21.46 20.53
N LYS A 39 -16.75 21.77 19.23
CA LYS A 39 -17.93 21.44 18.40
C LYS A 39 -17.97 19.94 18.11
N PRO A 40 -19.13 19.29 18.27
CA PRO A 40 -19.28 17.87 17.92
C PRO A 40 -19.11 17.67 16.42
N ARG A 41 -18.66 16.48 16.02
CA ARG A 41 -18.45 16.14 14.62
C ARG A 41 -19.81 15.92 13.94
N THR A 42 -19.97 16.50 12.76
CA THR A 42 -21.18 16.31 11.94
C THR A 42 -21.22 14.89 11.34
N ALA A 43 -22.40 14.40 10.98
CA ALA A 43 -22.56 13.09 10.34
C ALA A 43 -21.68 12.94 9.07
N LYS A 44 -21.61 13.97 8.22
CA LYS A 44 -20.73 13.99 7.04
C LYS A 44 -19.25 13.86 7.42
N GLN A 45 -18.81 14.49 8.51
CA GLN A 45 -17.43 14.36 9.01
C GLN A 45 -17.15 12.96 9.55
N LEU A 46 -18.12 12.32 10.20
CA LEU A 46 -17.99 10.94 10.70
C LEU A 46 -17.82 9.96 9.54
N VAL A 47 -18.64 10.09 8.49
CA VAL A 47 -18.54 9.30 7.25
C VAL A 47 -17.14 9.36 6.65
N VAL A 48 -16.63 10.58 6.40
CA VAL A 48 -15.30 10.79 5.82
C VAL A 48 -14.20 10.27 6.75
N SER A 49 -14.31 10.53 8.06
CA SER A 49 -13.34 10.07 9.05
C SER A 49 -13.28 8.55 9.12
N HIS A 50 -14.42 7.86 8.98
CA HIS A 50 -14.48 6.40 9.01
C HIS A 50 -13.82 5.79 7.78
N ARG A 51 -14.16 6.28 6.57
CA ARG A 51 -13.52 5.87 5.31
C ARG A 51 -12.01 6.07 5.35
N PHE A 52 -11.56 7.23 5.84
CA PHE A 52 -10.13 7.53 5.96
C PHE A 52 -9.43 6.61 6.97
N LYS A 53 -10.08 6.30 8.10
CA LYS A 53 -9.55 5.35 9.09
C LYS A 53 -9.35 3.96 8.49
N MET A 54 -10.28 3.48 7.67
CA MET A 54 -10.17 2.18 6.99
C MET A 54 -9.03 2.16 5.97
N ALA A 55 -8.96 3.14 5.07
CA ALA A 55 -7.88 3.24 4.09
C ALA A 55 -6.50 3.31 4.78
N ARG A 56 -6.39 4.14 5.82
CA ARG A 56 -5.14 4.30 6.57
C ARG A 56 -4.76 3.03 7.33
N LYS A 57 -5.73 2.26 7.84
CA LYS A 57 -5.49 0.97 8.46
C LYS A 57 -4.90 0.00 7.45
N LEU A 58 -5.42 -0.09 6.23
CA LEU A 58 -4.82 -0.97 5.22
C LEU A 58 -3.38 -0.53 4.89
N ILE A 59 -3.18 0.76 4.61
CA ILE A 59 -1.86 1.30 4.22
C ILE A 59 -0.84 1.13 5.34
N SER A 60 -1.22 1.27 6.62
CA SER A 60 -0.26 1.08 7.71
C SER A 60 0.27 -0.34 7.78
N HIS A 61 -0.55 -1.34 7.42
CA HIS A 61 -0.15 -2.74 7.42
C HIS A 61 0.56 -3.17 6.13
N THR A 62 0.42 -2.41 5.04
CA THR A 62 1.01 -2.69 3.71
C THR A 62 2.04 -1.63 3.32
N ARG A 63 2.59 -0.92 4.32
CA ARG A 63 3.33 0.33 4.13
C ARG A 63 4.51 0.19 3.18
N GLU A 64 5.35 -0.82 3.39
CA GLU A 64 6.58 -0.99 2.61
C GLU A 64 6.27 -1.29 1.14
N PHE A 65 5.27 -2.15 0.89
CA PHE A 65 4.79 -2.42 -0.45
C PHE A 65 4.23 -1.18 -1.13
N VAL A 66 3.40 -0.40 -0.44
CA VAL A 66 2.83 0.85 -0.96
C VAL A 66 3.91 1.92 -1.20
N ASP A 67 4.89 2.04 -0.31
CA ASP A 67 5.97 3.01 -0.43
C ASP A 67 6.82 2.75 -1.68
N VAL A 68 7.05 1.48 -2.03
CA VAL A 68 7.70 1.08 -3.29
C VAL A 68 6.75 1.20 -4.48
N GLY A 69 5.55 0.63 -4.38
CA GLY A 69 4.56 0.52 -5.44
C GLY A 69 3.95 1.84 -5.91
N TYR A 70 4.02 2.91 -5.11
CA TYR A 70 3.55 4.25 -5.50
C TYR A 70 4.68 5.27 -5.61
N LYS A 71 5.96 4.84 -5.52
CA LYS A 71 7.11 5.75 -5.57
C LYS A 71 7.14 6.56 -6.87
N SER A 72 6.99 5.91 -8.01
CA SER A 72 6.95 6.53 -9.34
C SER A 72 5.74 7.46 -9.49
N ALA A 73 4.55 7.00 -9.09
CA ALA A 73 3.31 7.78 -9.15
C ALA A 73 3.30 9.02 -8.23
N ALA A 74 4.08 8.99 -7.14
CA ALA A 74 4.20 10.12 -6.23
C ALA A 74 5.23 11.16 -6.72
N LEU A 75 6.18 10.77 -7.57
CA LEU A 75 7.24 11.64 -8.08
C LEU A 75 6.64 12.87 -8.79
N GLY A 76 7.15 14.07 -8.48
CA GLY A 76 6.68 15.32 -9.09
C GLY A 76 5.34 15.86 -8.57
N THR A 77 4.57 15.10 -7.78
CA THR A 77 3.23 15.52 -7.32
C THR A 77 3.21 16.32 -6.00
N GLY A 78 4.33 16.33 -5.26
CA GLY A 78 4.37 16.89 -3.90
C GLY A 78 3.55 16.10 -2.86
N LYS A 79 3.15 14.87 -3.19
CA LYS A 79 2.48 13.91 -2.30
C LYS A 79 3.45 12.78 -1.93
N THR A 80 3.19 12.12 -0.80
CA THR A 80 3.87 10.86 -0.46
C THR A 80 3.18 9.69 -1.18
N ALA A 81 3.88 8.58 -1.39
CA ALA A 81 3.34 7.34 -1.93
C ALA A 81 2.02 6.93 -1.24
N GLN A 82 2.04 6.92 0.10
CA GLN A 82 0.86 6.62 0.94
C GLN A 82 -0.33 7.56 0.70
N ASN A 83 -0.10 8.85 0.41
CA ASN A 83 -1.18 9.78 0.14
C ASN A 83 -1.82 9.52 -1.24
N VAL A 84 -1.00 9.14 -2.23
CA VAL A 84 -1.50 8.75 -3.55
C VAL A 84 -2.31 7.45 -3.44
N ALA A 85 -1.77 6.45 -2.74
CA ALA A 85 -2.48 5.20 -2.47
C ALA A 85 -3.80 5.42 -1.71
N SER A 86 -3.79 6.25 -0.67
CA SER A 86 -4.99 6.60 0.10
C SER A 86 -6.08 7.21 -0.80
N SER A 87 -5.69 8.07 -1.74
CA SER A 87 -6.63 8.67 -2.68
C SER A 87 -7.29 7.62 -3.55
N CYS A 88 -6.49 6.72 -4.15
CA CYS A 88 -7.00 5.66 -5.03
C CYS A 88 -7.96 4.73 -4.27
N ILE A 89 -7.55 4.25 -3.09
CA ILE A 89 -8.38 3.38 -2.22
C ILE A 89 -9.70 4.07 -1.84
N LEU A 90 -9.66 5.35 -1.47
CA LEU A 90 -10.86 6.08 -1.07
C LEU A 90 -11.84 6.28 -2.23
N GLN A 91 -11.34 6.37 -3.47
CA GLN A 91 -12.14 6.58 -4.67
C GLN A 91 -12.74 5.28 -5.20
N GLU A 92 -11.99 4.17 -5.19
CA GLU A 92 -12.34 2.96 -5.94
C GLU A 92 -12.74 1.76 -5.05
N ALA A 93 -12.14 1.62 -3.87
CA ALA A 93 -12.25 0.39 -3.06
C ALA A 93 -13.24 0.47 -1.89
N MET A 94 -13.93 1.61 -1.71
CA MET A 94 -14.87 1.81 -0.61
C MET A 94 -16.28 1.37 -1.02
N ALA A 95 -16.81 0.36 -0.33
CA ALA A 95 -18.17 -0.16 -0.55
C ALA A 95 -19.06 0.03 0.68
N GLY A 96 -20.38 0.08 0.46
CA GLY A 96 -21.39 0.18 1.52
C GLY A 96 -21.77 1.62 1.90
N VAL A 97 -22.59 1.73 2.94
CA VAL A 97 -23.13 2.98 3.48
C VAL A 97 -22.77 3.07 4.96
N TYR A 98 -22.53 4.28 5.47
CA TYR A 98 -22.24 4.49 6.88
C TYR A 98 -23.37 3.96 7.78
N PRO A 99 -23.06 3.26 8.88
CA PRO A 99 -21.73 3.00 9.45
C PRO A 99 -20.98 1.79 8.88
N ASP A 100 -21.66 0.92 8.12
CA ASP A 100 -21.18 -0.39 7.68
C ASP A 100 -20.35 -0.34 6.38
N PHE A 101 -19.31 0.49 6.37
CA PHE A 101 -18.36 0.50 5.28
C PHE A 101 -17.55 -0.80 5.24
N LYS A 102 -17.37 -1.34 4.04
CA LYS A 102 -16.48 -2.48 3.74
C LYS A 102 -15.45 -2.08 2.70
N LEU A 103 -14.30 -2.72 2.78
CA LEU A 103 -13.26 -2.57 1.77
C LEU A 103 -13.43 -3.69 0.73
N ASP A 104 -13.55 -3.29 -0.53
CA ASP A 104 -13.55 -4.22 -1.66
C ASP A 104 -12.11 -4.47 -2.09
N TYR A 105 -11.52 -5.58 -1.62
CA TYR A 105 -10.12 -5.95 -1.87
C TYR A 105 -9.83 -6.11 -3.38
N SER A 106 -10.81 -6.51 -4.19
CA SER A 106 -10.63 -6.65 -5.63
C SER A 106 -10.33 -5.33 -6.34
N LYS A 107 -10.72 -4.21 -5.73
CA LYS A 107 -10.50 -2.84 -6.23
C LYS A 107 -9.37 -2.10 -5.52
N VAL A 108 -8.70 -2.76 -4.57
CA VAL A 108 -7.57 -2.15 -3.88
C VAL A 108 -6.35 -2.20 -4.80
N LEU A 109 -5.85 -1.02 -5.16
CA LEU A 109 -4.60 -0.88 -5.90
C LEU A 109 -3.45 -0.56 -4.93
N LEU A 110 -2.47 -1.46 -4.80
CA LEU A 110 -1.32 -1.35 -3.91
C LEU A 110 -0.04 -0.85 -4.59
N SER A 111 0.04 -0.94 -5.91
CA SER A 111 1.06 -0.29 -6.73
C SER A 111 0.43 0.34 -7.97
N LYS A 112 1.01 1.45 -8.43
CA LYS A 112 0.56 2.15 -9.63
C LYS A 112 1.72 2.60 -10.49
N GLY A 113 1.75 2.18 -11.74
CA GLY A 113 2.80 2.52 -12.68
C GLY A 113 2.56 2.03 -14.11
N ASN A 114 3.61 2.07 -14.92
CA ASN A 114 3.51 1.90 -16.37
C ASN A 114 4.15 0.61 -16.89
N LEU A 115 4.68 -0.26 -16.01
CA LEU A 115 5.17 -1.56 -16.46
C LEU A 115 4.01 -2.48 -16.83
N PRO A 116 4.21 -3.42 -17.77
CA PRO A 116 3.23 -4.46 -18.07
C PRO A 116 2.84 -5.22 -16.80
N MET A 117 1.53 -5.43 -16.61
CA MET A 117 1.00 -6.22 -15.50
C MET A 117 1.32 -7.72 -15.69
N ALA A 118 0.95 -8.55 -14.71
CA ALA A 118 1.06 -10.00 -14.82
C ALA A 118 0.02 -10.55 -15.80
N ILE A 119 0.42 -11.57 -16.56
CA ILE A 119 -0.45 -12.24 -17.54
C ILE A 119 -0.96 -13.52 -16.90
N GLN A 120 -2.29 -13.64 -16.78
CA GLN A 120 -2.96 -14.80 -16.16
C GLN A 120 -2.32 -15.24 -14.82
N PRO A 121 -2.11 -14.32 -13.87
CA PRO A 121 -1.48 -14.68 -12.61
C PRO A 121 -2.40 -15.58 -11.77
N THR A 122 -1.80 -16.57 -11.12
CA THR A 122 -2.46 -17.48 -10.18
C THR A 122 -1.69 -17.54 -8.88
N VAL A 123 -2.37 -17.97 -7.81
CA VAL A 123 -1.73 -18.24 -6.52
C VAL A 123 -2.35 -19.47 -5.89
N GLU A 124 -1.50 -20.34 -5.37
CA GLU A 124 -1.90 -21.55 -4.66
C GLU A 124 -1.22 -21.60 -3.29
N TYR A 125 -1.91 -22.12 -2.29
CA TYR A 125 -1.32 -22.37 -0.97
C TYR A 125 -0.85 -23.82 -0.90
N VAL A 126 0.47 -23.99 -0.83
CA VAL A 126 1.13 -25.28 -0.61
C VAL A 126 1.90 -25.15 0.69
N GLN A 127 1.27 -25.55 1.80
CA GLN A 127 1.77 -25.31 3.15
C GLN A 127 3.27 -25.61 3.29
N PRO A 128 4.10 -24.67 3.81
CA PRO A 128 3.76 -23.36 4.39
C PRO A 128 3.90 -22.17 3.43
N ASN A 129 3.91 -22.40 2.12
CA ASN A 129 4.23 -21.41 1.11
C ASN A 129 2.99 -21.01 0.30
N LEU A 130 2.96 -19.76 -0.16
CA LEU A 130 2.11 -19.34 -1.27
C LEU A 130 2.95 -19.36 -2.55
N ILE A 131 2.52 -20.14 -3.54
CA ILE A 131 3.17 -20.23 -4.85
C ILE A 131 2.43 -19.30 -5.79
N PHE A 132 3.14 -18.32 -6.33
CA PHE A 132 2.61 -17.39 -7.32
C PHE A 132 3.13 -17.80 -8.69
N GLU A 133 2.24 -17.88 -9.67
CA GLU A 133 2.60 -18.18 -11.06
C GLU A 133 2.03 -17.12 -11.99
N TRP A 134 2.71 -16.90 -13.12
CA TRP A 134 2.25 -16.01 -14.17
C TRP A 134 2.78 -16.47 -15.52
N SER A 135 2.04 -16.15 -16.58
CA SER A 135 2.46 -16.45 -17.94
C SER A 135 3.58 -15.51 -18.39
N VAL A 136 4.61 -16.09 -19.01
CA VAL A 136 5.70 -15.34 -19.64
C VAL A 136 5.37 -15.19 -21.11
N ASP A 137 5.09 -13.96 -21.54
CA ASP A 137 4.80 -13.66 -22.94
C ASP A 137 6.11 -13.53 -23.75
N PRO A 138 6.36 -14.41 -24.74
CA PRO A 138 7.54 -14.32 -25.60
C PRO A 138 7.59 -13.06 -26.47
N ALA A 139 6.44 -12.41 -26.70
CA ALA A 139 6.34 -11.17 -27.46
C ALA A 139 6.66 -9.92 -26.63
N LEU A 140 6.73 -10.05 -25.30
CA LEU A 140 7.10 -8.97 -24.41
C LEU A 140 8.55 -8.55 -24.65
N GLU A 141 8.83 -7.25 -24.65
CA GLU A 141 10.20 -6.77 -24.87
C GLU A 141 11.17 -7.37 -23.85
N TYR A 142 12.33 -7.82 -24.32
CA TYR A 142 13.34 -8.51 -23.51
C TYR A 142 13.79 -7.72 -22.26
N ARG A 143 13.67 -6.37 -22.27
CA ARG A 143 13.97 -5.54 -21.10
C ARG A 143 13.11 -5.86 -19.87
N PHE A 144 11.86 -6.24 -20.07
CA PHE A 144 10.91 -6.53 -18.98
C PHE A 144 11.12 -7.91 -18.36
N ASN A 145 11.86 -8.79 -19.03
CA ASN A 145 12.19 -10.13 -18.51
C ASN A 145 13.04 -10.07 -17.24
N ARG A 146 13.74 -8.95 -17.01
CA ARG A 146 14.54 -8.69 -15.82
C ARG A 146 13.75 -8.05 -14.68
N ASP A 147 12.53 -7.60 -14.92
CA ASP A 147 11.66 -7.09 -13.86
C ASP A 147 11.54 -8.14 -12.76
N GLN A 148 11.50 -7.72 -11.51
CA GLN A 148 11.30 -8.62 -10.38
C GLN A 148 9.84 -8.60 -9.96
N VAL A 149 9.33 -9.76 -9.55
CA VAL A 149 7.98 -9.84 -9.00
C VAL A 149 7.95 -9.20 -7.60
N MET A 150 6.87 -8.47 -7.34
CA MET A 150 6.46 -8.03 -6.03
C MET A 150 5.20 -8.78 -5.63
N MET A 151 5.19 -9.37 -4.45
CA MET A 151 4.07 -10.18 -3.96
C MET A 151 3.63 -9.66 -2.59
N LEU A 152 2.34 -9.72 -2.31
CA LEU A 152 1.80 -9.36 -1.00
C LEU A 152 0.65 -10.28 -0.61
N ALA A 153 0.68 -10.74 0.64
CA ALA A 153 -0.42 -11.44 1.31
C ALA A 153 -0.86 -10.59 2.51
N TYR A 154 -2.08 -10.03 2.45
CA TYR A 154 -2.67 -9.26 3.53
C TYR A 154 -3.66 -10.13 4.30
N HIS A 155 -3.58 -10.14 5.63
CA HIS A 155 -4.53 -10.84 6.48
C HIS A 155 -5.50 -9.85 7.14
N PRO A 156 -6.76 -9.75 6.67
CA PRO A 156 -7.70 -8.73 7.14
C PRO A 156 -8.08 -8.83 8.61
N LEU A 157 -8.23 -10.05 9.12
CA LEU A 157 -8.67 -10.30 10.50
C LEU A 157 -7.59 -9.88 11.51
N ARG A 158 -6.32 -10.17 11.21
CA ARG A 158 -5.18 -9.82 12.08
C ARG A 158 -4.64 -8.42 11.81
N GLY A 159 -4.93 -7.84 10.65
CA GLY A 159 -4.30 -6.60 10.22
C GLY A 159 -2.78 -6.75 10.11
N LYS A 160 -2.32 -7.81 9.45
CA LYS A 160 -0.89 -7.99 9.14
C LYS A 160 -0.74 -8.21 7.66
N SER A 161 0.40 -7.84 7.09
CA SER A 161 0.75 -8.25 5.74
C SER A 161 2.12 -8.88 5.72
N PHE A 162 2.31 -9.73 4.72
CA PHE A 162 3.61 -10.25 4.34
C PHE A 162 3.85 -9.86 2.89
N HIS A 163 5.07 -9.48 2.57
CA HIS A 163 5.41 -9.01 1.24
C HIS A 163 6.83 -9.41 0.86
N VAL A 164 7.00 -9.62 -0.44
CA VAL A 164 8.29 -9.77 -1.10
C VAL A 164 8.36 -8.63 -2.11
N LEU A 165 9.31 -7.71 -1.93
CA LEU A 165 9.48 -6.53 -2.81
C LEU A 165 10.49 -6.77 -3.94
N SER A 166 11.14 -7.94 -3.92
CA SER A 166 12.28 -8.28 -4.76
C SER A 166 12.33 -9.78 -4.95
N GLY A 167 11.30 -10.32 -5.58
CA GLY A 167 11.21 -11.74 -5.87
C GLY A 167 12.03 -12.16 -7.08
N ASN A 168 11.66 -13.32 -7.63
CA ASN A 168 12.18 -13.84 -8.88
C ASN A 168 11.94 -12.89 -10.04
N ARG A 169 12.72 -13.10 -11.10
CA ARG A 169 12.56 -12.36 -12.35
C ARG A 169 11.28 -12.77 -13.06
N ARG A 170 10.69 -11.83 -13.79
CA ARG A 170 9.48 -12.03 -14.61
C ARG A 170 9.63 -13.21 -15.56
N ILE A 171 10.81 -13.40 -16.16
CA ILE A 171 11.09 -14.54 -17.06
C ILE A 171 10.95 -15.91 -16.38
N THR A 172 11.06 -15.99 -15.05
CA THR A 172 10.97 -17.25 -14.32
C THR A 172 9.54 -17.80 -14.34
N GLY A 173 8.51 -16.94 -14.41
CA GLY A 173 7.10 -17.35 -14.44
C GLY A 173 6.54 -17.82 -13.10
N THR A 174 7.37 -17.90 -12.04
CA THR A 174 6.95 -18.35 -10.72
C THR A 174 7.84 -17.78 -9.61
N ASP A 175 7.26 -17.62 -8.43
CA ASP A 175 7.97 -17.34 -7.20
C ASP A 175 7.19 -17.87 -5.99
N GLU A 176 7.90 -18.13 -4.90
CA GLU A 176 7.30 -18.62 -3.66
C GLU A 176 7.45 -17.62 -2.51
N MET A 177 6.40 -17.53 -1.71
CA MET A 177 6.33 -16.69 -0.54
C MET A 177 6.14 -17.58 0.69
N SER A 178 7.20 -17.77 1.47
CA SER A 178 7.13 -18.59 2.69
C SER A 178 6.47 -17.86 3.84
N LEU A 179 5.41 -18.46 4.40
CA LEU A 179 4.69 -17.94 5.56
C LEU A 179 5.26 -18.47 6.89
N SER A 180 6.32 -19.29 6.84
CA SER A 180 6.92 -19.98 8.01
C SER A 180 7.42 -19.03 9.10
N ASN A 181 7.86 -17.83 8.73
CA ASN A 181 8.38 -16.83 9.67
C ASN A 181 7.28 -16.05 10.42
N MET A 182 6.05 -16.58 10.49
CA MET A 182 4.91 -15.95 11.15
C MET A 182 4.66 -16.59 12.54
N PRO A 183 5.35 -16.13 13.61
CA PRO A 183 5.19 -16.68 14.96
C PRO A 183 3.78 -16.52 15.53
N GLU A 184 2.97 -15.61 14.98
CA GLU A 184 1.65 -15.28 15.50
C GLU A 184 0.49 -15.97 14.78
N TRP A 185 0.71 -16.71 13.68
CA TRP A 185 -0.38 -17.36 12.95
C TRP A 185 -0.93 -18.63 13.60
N LYS A 186 -0.59 -18.89 14.86
CA LYS A 186 -1.21 -19.94 15.68
C LYS A 186 -2.74 -19.79 15.70
N LYS A 187 -3.38 -20.56 14.81
CA LYS A 187 -4.78 -20.98 14.71
C LYS A 187 -5.77 -20.11 15.49
N ILE A 188 -6.11 -18.95 14.93
CA ILE A 188 -7.53 -18.56 14.92
C ILE A 188 -8.15 -19.58 13.97
N ASN A 189 -9.22 -20.26 14.39
CA ASN A 189 -9.88 -21.39 13.71
C ASN A 189 -9.45 -21.58 12.24
N PRO A 190 -8.84 -22.73 11.86
CA PRO A 190 -8.34 -22.99 10.50
C PRO A 190 -9.40 -22.75 9.41
N GLU A 191 -10.68 -22.87 9.79
CA GLU A 191 -11.85 -22.66 8.95
C GLU A 191 -11.96 -21.24 8.37
N ASP A 192 -11.49 -20.22 9.10
CA ASP A 192 -11.67 -18.80 8.78
C ASP A 192 -10.34 -18.04 8.59
N ASP A 193 -9.20 -18.74 8.57
CA ASP A 193 -7.90 -18.12 8.35
C ASP A 193 -7.64 -17.94 6.84
N PHE A 194 -7.65 -16.69 6.39
CA PHE A 194 -7.46 -16.36 4.98
C PHE A 194 -6.63 -15.08 4.80
N VAL A 195 -6.00 -15.01 3.63
CA VAL A 195 -5.24 -13.87 3.14
C VAL A 195 -5.79 -13.38 1.81
N GLU A 196 -5.71 -12.07 1.61
CA GLU A 196 -5.99 -11.37 0.36
C GLU A 196 -4.66 -11.15 -0.35
N THR A 197 -4.51 -11.66 -1.57
CA THR A 197 -3.22 -11.75 -2.26
C THR A 197 -3.12 -10.79 -3.45
N TYR A 198 -1.93 -10.24 -3.66
CA TYR A 198 -1.64 -9.29 -4.73
C TYR A 198 -0.28 -9.56 -5.36
N ILE A 199 -0.17 -9.27 -6.65
CA ILE A 199 1.06 -9.35 -7.44
C ILE A 199 1.29 -8.05 -8.21
N ALA A 200 2.53 -7.65 -8.36
CA ALA A 200 2.97 -6.56 -9.21
C ALA A 200 4.40 -6.84 -9.71
N PHE A 201 4.93 -5.99 -10.58
CA PHE A 201 6.32 -6.04 -11.00
C PHE A 201 7.03 -4.73 -10.73
N ILE A 202 8.33 -4.83 -10.48
CA ILE A 202 9.26 -3.70 -10.37
C ILE A 202 10.41 -3.89 -11.35
N SER A 203 10.81 -2.81 -12.02
CA SER A 203 11.96 -2.84 -12.93
C SER A 203 13.25 -3.13 -12.17
N ASP A 204 14.24 -3.69 -12.87
CA ASP A 204 15.56 -4.02 -12.29
C ASP A 204 16.25 -2.80 -11.64
N ASP A 205 16.07 -1.60 -12.22
CA ASP A 205 16.56 -0.33 -11.68
C ASP A 205 15.71 0.26 -10.53
N ARG A 206 14.56 -0.37 -10.23
CA ARG A 206 13.57 0.03 -9.22
C ARG A 206 12.98 1.43 -9.40
N MET A 207 12.96 1.91 -10.64
CA MET A 207 12.41 3.23 -10.99
C MET A 207 10.99 3.16 -11.54
N ALA A 208 10.58 2.00 -12.06
CA ALA A 208 9.24 1.76 -12.58
C ALA A 208 8.61 0.54 -11.91
N VAL A 209 7.27 0.54 -11.85
CA VAL A 209 6.45 -0.53 -11.30
C VAL A 209 5.24 -0.75 -12.20
N SER A 210 4.61 -1.92 -12.12
CA SER A 210 3.29 -2.15 -12.73
C SER A 210 2.18 -1.77 -11.75
N ASP A 211 0.97 -1.65 -12.29
CA ASP A 211 -0.23 -1.72 -11.47
C ASP A 211 -0.30 -3.09 -10.76
N SER A 212 -0.79 -3.10 -9.52
CA SER A 212 -0.97 -4.35 -8.76
C SER A 212 -2.24 -5.06 -9.18
N MET A 213 -2.20 -6.38 -9.30
CA MET A 213 -3.36 -7.23 -9.54
C MET A 213 -3.73 -8.01 -8.29
N TYR A 214 -5.03 -8.06 -7.99
CA TYR A 214 -5.58 -8.91 -6.94
C TYR A 214 -5.76 -10.33 -7.46
N LEU A 215 -5.24 -11.33 -6.74
CA LEU A 215 -5.29 -12.75 -7.14
C LEU A 215 -6.35 -13.56 -6.40
N GLY A 216 -7.09 -12.92 -5.49
CA GLY A 216 -8.14 -13.57 -4.74
C GLY A 216 -7.80 -13.81 -3.27
N ARG A 217 -8.80 -14.37 -2.60
CA ARG A 217 -8.73 -14.83 -1.22
C ARG A 217 -8.23 -16.26 -1.18
N ILE A 218 -7.18 -16.50 -0.41
CA ILE A 218 -6.61 -17.83 -0.20
C ILE A 218 -6.79 -18.23 1.26
N TYR A 219 -7.42 -19.40 1.45
CA TYR A 219 -7.60 -20.01 2.77
C TYR A 219 -6.37 -20.80 3.15
N LEU A 220 -5.87 -20.58 4.37
CA LEU A 220 -4.66 -21.21 4.89
C LEU A 220 -4.99 -22.54 5.59
N LYS A 221 -5.65 -23.45 4.85
CA LYS A 221 -6.06 -24.77 5.33
C LYS A 221 -5.03 -25.85 5.02
#